data_AF-D3IJW0-F1
#
_entry.id   AF-D3IJW0-F1
#
_cell.length_a   1.000
_cell.length_b   1.000
_cell.length_c   1.000
_cell.angle_alpha   90.00
_cell.angle_beta   90.00
_cell.angle_gamma   90.00
#
_symmetry.space_group_name_H-M   'P 1'
#
loop_
_entity.id
_entity.type
_entity.pdbx_description
1 polymer ?
#
loop_
_entity_poly.entity_id
_entity_poly.type
_entity_poly.pdbx_seq_one_letter_code
_entity_poly.pdbx_strand_id
1 'polypeptide(L)'
;MKYIHIIALSAVAAVSLVGCNNENPALYTQENKSNDLRGVTVATYMESTSTRTTAEYETTKLAFYWTRGDKVWLHDIGETPEFVQNSGDNIDNQLNASGKDKVRNAGFYFPTPLNKASYPVRYTGYPTPAVDKVTIKAAQNQAKPNKGEHIKTDGDCGVGSFTRGADGNYSFYLKHCASYLTFTPFFSKGFAPSVRLTQIKVSADQAIAGTYDIEDSGLDLDSRPLAEPSNRNITLTLNGGGNDGFTIPAVSTPETNAGIMVVAPGEYTNFTIEYTLYDQETKVRGTVITKLGHVILKEGRNKRLSPDLDVRYYASDQYYMWDAQPGEHYWKGASKQPYLNGKYGDSYAKVGADPRWYNTVAHPGKASRLATNNLNANELMWLAYYGVPHWDSSMWTIMGHLYAGGMWLRNLDVIATTQKTTRERMKAVSPKGIDFTAYAQYDNFGAFVYTNNNIIPHRPRPTNGYFFLPTTGFYNNGRLYHISSRGYIWSSTPRAQSSSKVAQGYNFYISRYEVHTGYGDRWNGIYQHVTR
;
A
#
# COMPACT_ATOMS: atom_id res chain seq x y z
N MET A 1 10.72 -51.32 40.63
CA MET A 1 10.78 -50.14 41.53
C MET A 1 9.92 -49.02 40.94
N LYS A 2 8.89 -48.64 41.70
CA LYS A 2 8.11 -47.38 41.78
C LYS A 2 7.75 -46.59 40.51
N TYR A 3 6.45 -46.67 40.22
CA TYR A 3 5.49 -45.69 39.69
C TYR A 3 5.90 -44.20 39.63
N ILE A 4 5.34 -43.47 38.66
CA ILE A 4 4.28 -42.45 38.86
C ILE A 4 3.82 -41.92 37.48
N HIS A 5 2.56 -42.17 37.11
CA HIS A 5 1.82 -41.40 36.11
C HIS A 5 0.82 -40.53 36.86
N ILE A 6 0.95 -39.20 36.74
CA ILE A 6 -0.01 -38.24 37.27
C ILE A 6 -1.06 -37.99 36.19
N ILE A 7 -2.26 -38.52 36.41
CA ILE A 7 -3.51 -38.03 35.81
C ILE A 7 -4.15 -37.16 36.90
N ALA A 8 -4.28 -35.87 36.64
CA ALA A 8 -5.04 -34.96 37.48
C ALA A 8 -6.32 -34.53 36.75
N LEU A 9 -7.41 -35.10 37.22
CA LEU A 9 -8.80 -34.82 36.91
C LEU A 9 -9.14 -33.37 37.34
N SER A 10 -9.59 -32.53 36.42
CA SER A 10 -10.10 -31.19 36.77
C SER A 10 -11.60 -31.26 36.98
N ALA A 11 -12.02 -31.04 38.22
CA ALA A 11 -13.39 -31.11 38.71
C ALA A 11 -14.24 -29.93 38.20
N VAL A 12 -15.44 -30.25 37.71
CA VAL A 12 -16.52 -29.30 37.46
C VAL A 12 -17.17 -28.98 38.81
N ALA A 13 -17.05 -27.74 39.27
CA ALA A 13 -17.77 -27.23 40.42
C ALA A 13 -19.10 -26.64 39.95
N ALA A 14 -20.19 -27.38 40.19
CA ALA A 14 -21.55 -26.85 40.16
C ALA A 14 -21.84 -26.20 41.52
N VAL A 15 -22.13 -24.89 41.52
CA VAL A 15 -22.65 -24.19 42.69
C VAL A 15 -24.13 -23.94 42.45
N SER A 16 -24.95 -24.67 43.19
CA SER A 16 -26.38 -24.43 43.36
C SER A 16 -26.59 -23.45 44.52
N LEU A 17 -27.28 -22.34 44.24
CA LEU A 17 -27.94 -21.52 45.26
C LEU A 17 -29.45 -21.66 45.06
N VAL A 18 -30.14 -22.04 46.12
CA VAL A 18 -31.61 -22.12 46.22
C VAL A 18 -32.06 -20.95 47.10
N GLY A 19 -33.12 -20.24 46.70
CA GLY A 19 -33.86 -19.38 47.64
C GLY A 19 -34.74 -18.28 47.04
N CYS A 20 -35.99 -18.67 46.72
CA CYS A 20 -37.24 -17.91 46.88
C CYS A 20 -37.59 -16.66 46.02
N ASN A 21 -38.43 -16.95 45.02
CA ASN A 21 -39.73 -16.36 44.66
C ASN A 21 -39.97 -14.85 44.43
N ASN A 22 -40.74 -14.65 43.33
CA ASN A 22 -41.54 -13.51 42.91
C ASN A 22 -40.69 -12.36 42.31
N GLU A 23 -40.84 -11.93 41.06
CA GLU A 23 -41.99 -11.81 40.17
C GLU A 23 -41.52 -11.84 38.70
N ASN A 24 -42.42 -12.25 37.81
CA ASN A 24 -42.36 -12.01 36.37
C ASN A 24 -41.71 -10.65 36.04
N PRO A 25 -40.73 -10.53 35.14
CA PRO A 25 -40.68 -9.31 34.35
C PRO A 25 -41.96 -9.32 33.52
N ALA A 26 -42.94 -8.54 33.96
CA ALA A 26 -44.15 -8.32 33.22
C ALA A 26 -43.77 -8.08 31.76
N LEU A 27 -44.26 -8.95 30.88
CA LEU A 27 -44.53 -8.58 29.50
C LEU A 27 -45.36 -7.30 29.60
N TYR A 28 -44.73 -6.16 29.40
CA TYR A 28 -45.44 -4.92 29.14
C TYR A 28 -46.10 -5.06 27.77
N THR A 29 -47.20 -5.80 27.72
CA THR A 29 -48.26 -5.54 26.75
C THR A 29 -48.85 -4.19 27.13
N GLN A 30 -48.27 -3.12 26.60
CA GLN A 30 -48.98 -1.85 26.44
C GLN A 30 -49.40 -1.74 24.97
N GLU A 31 -50.60 -2.24 24.67
CA GLU A 31 -51.43 -1.55 23.70
C GLU A 31 -51.93 -0.26 24.35
N ASN A 32 -51.26 0.86 24.06
CA ASN A 32 -51.86 2.05 23.45
C ASN A 32 -50.97 3.30 23.62
N LYS A 33 -50.60 3.87 22.46
CA LYS A 33 -49.88 5.13 22.21
C LYS A 33 -48.39 5.18 22.57
N SER A 34 -47.61 4.25 22.02
CA SER A 34 -46.22 4.53 21.65
C SER A 34 -46.24 5.50 20.45
N ASN A 35 -45.65 6.68 20.59
CA ASN A 35 -45.37 7.52 19.42
C ASN A 35 -44.25 6.84 18.62
N ASP A 36 -44.61 6.21 17.51
CA ASP A 36 -43.67 5.57 16.59
C ASP A 36 -42.81 6.66 15.92
N LEU A 37 -41.56 6.82 16.37
CA LEU A 37 -40.62 7.75 15.76
C LEU A 37 -39.95 7.06 14.58
N ARG A 38 -40.40 7.42 13.37
CA ARG A 38 -39.87 6.91 12.11
C ARG A 38 -39.16 8.04 11.39
N GLY A 39 -37.83 8.04 11.47
CA GLY A 39 -37.02 9.01 10.74
C GLY A 39 -35.97 8.39 9.84
N VAL A 40 -35.43 9.25 8.99
CA VAL A 40 -34.54 8.95 7.89
C VAL A 40 -33.42 9.96 7.97
N THR A 41 -32.21 9.54 8.20
CA THR A 41 -31.07 10.44 8.40
C THR A 41 -30.68 11.14 7.05
N VAL A 42 -29.99 12.30 6.94
CA VAL A 42 -29.49 12.88 5.63
C VAL A 42 -28.17 13.66 5.77
N ALA A 43 -27.17 13.35 4.92
CA ALA A 43 -26.04 14.23 4.62
C ALA A 43 -26.39 15.04 3.36
N THR A 44 -26.75 16.32 3.51
CA THR A 44 -27.17 17.16 2.37
C THR A 44 -25.98 17.70 1.57
N TYR A 45 -26.02 17.54 0.25
CA TYR A 45 -26.51 18.66 -0.57
C TYR A 45 -27.80 18.16 -1.26
N MET A 46 -28.83 19.00 -1.39
CA MET A 46 -30.20 18.60 -1.75
C MET A 46 -30.29 17.76 -3.04
N GLU A 47 -30.69 16.51 -2.92
CA GLU A 47 -31.98 15.97 -3.39
C GLU A 47 -32.14 14.53 -2.84
N SER A 48 -33.23 14.32 -2.10
CA SER A 48 -33.86 13.08 -1.62
C SER A 48 -33.01 11.84 -1.17
N THR A 49 -33.32 11.40 0.07
CA THR A 49 -33.22 10.05 0.67
C THR A 49 -31.93 9.57 1.40
N SER A 50 -32.03 9.50 2.73
CA SER A 50 -31.46 8.49 3.69
C SER A 50 -29.96 8.49 4.09
N THR A 51 -29.68 8.35 5.39
CA THR A 51 -28.35 8.37 6.06
C THR A 51 -28.34 7.50 7.35
N ARG A 52 -27.15 7.13 7.82
CA ARG A 52 -26.95 5.79 8.38
C ARG A 52 -25.51 5.60 9.02
N THR A 53 -24.98 4.42 9.43
CA THR A 53 -23.79 4.23 10.34
C THR A 53 -22.56 3.37 9.90
N THR A 54 -22.66 2.48 8.91
CA THR A 54 -21.53 1.95 8.10
C THR A 54 -21.46 2.74 6.80
N ALA A 55 -20.50 2.54 5.90
CA ALA A 55 -20.50 3.20 4.61
C ALA A 55 -19.96 2.38 3.45
N GLU A 56 -20.50 2.61 2.25
CA GLU A 56 -19.94 2.15 0.99
C GLU A 56 -19.83 3.31 0.02
N TYR A 57 -18.74 3.38 -0.71
CA TYR A 57 -18.62 4.29 -1.83
C TYR A 57 -19.47 3.77 -2.99
N GLU A 58 -20.56 4.48 -3.30
CA GLU A 58 -21.37 4.34 -4.51
C GLU A 58 -20.81 5.31 -5.60
N THR A 59 -21.41 5.34 -6.79
CA THR A 59 -20.88 6.02 -8.00
C THR A 59 -20.23 7.39 -7.72
N THR A 60 -20.88 8.26 -6.95
CA THR A 60 -20.42 9.63 -6.67
C THR A 60 -20.35 10.00 -5.19
N LYS A 61 -20.80 9.14 -4.27
CA LYS A 61 -20.96 9.49 -2.86
C LYS A 61 -20.74 8.30 -1.93
N LEU A 62 -20.38 8.63 -0.70
CA LEU A 62 -20.37 7.67 0.40
C LEU A 62 -21.81 7.49 0.89
N ALA A 63 -22.35 6.28 0.74
CA ALA A 63 -23.68 5.91 1.20
C ALA A 63 -23.56 5.21 2.55
N PHE A 64 -24.15 5.81 3.59
CA PHE A 64 -24.05 5.25 4.93
C PHE A 64 -24.98 4.01 5.09
N TYR A 65 -24.93 3.10 6.10
CA TYR A 65 -26.07 2.19 6.51
C TYR A 65 -26.29 1.97 8.02
N TRP A 66 -27.51 1.89 8.55
CA TRP A 66 -27.76 1.57 9.98
C TRP A 66 -27.48 0.09 10.23
N THR A 67 -26.90 -0.24 11.38
CA THR A 67 -26.50 -1.60 11.76
C THR A 67 -26.96 -1.95 13.17
N ARG A 68 -26.91 -3.25 13.49
CA ARG A 68 -27.27 -3.74 14.83
C ARG A 68 -26.51 -2.98 15.93
N GLY A 69 -27.26 -2.57 16.94
CA GLY A 69 -26.74 -1.91 18.14
C GLY A 69 -26.57 -0.41 18.03
N ASP A 70 -26.79 0.20 16.86
CA ASP A 70 -26.75 1.66 16.75
C ASP A 70 -27.83 2.31 17.62
N LYS A 71 -27.44 3.40 18.30
CA LYS A 71 -28.30 4.16 19.21
C LYS A 71 -28.21 5.64 18.91
N VAL A 72 -29.27 6.35 19.26
CA VAL A 72 -29.37 7.81 19.18
C VAL A 72 -29.77 8.37 20.54
N TRP A 73 -29.33 9.59 20.80
CA TRP A 73 -29.68 10.36 21.98
C TRP A 73 -30.68 11.43 21.60
N LEU A 74 -31.82 11.44 22.28
CA LEU A 74 -32.79 12.53 22.23
C LEU A 74 -32.41 13.55 23.30
N HIS A 75 -32.34 14.82 22.91
CA HIS A 75 -32.13 15.93 23.82
C HIS A 75 -33.48 16.57 24.15
N ASP A 76 -33.93 16.39 25.38
CA ASP A 76 -35.15 16.99 25.92
C ASP A 76 -34.80 18.19 26.79
N ILE A 77 -34.59 19.34 26.16
CA ILE A 77 -34.13 20.57 26.81
C ILE A 77 -35.08 20.94 27.96
N GLY A 78 -34.51 21.12 29.16
CA GLY A 78 -35.22 21.50 30.39
C GLY A 78 -35.80 20.34 31.19
N GLU A 79 -35.61 19.09 30.76
CA GLU A 79 -36.01 17.90 31.51
C GLU A 79 -34.83 17.29 32.29
N THR A 80 -35.09 16.35 33.21
CA THR A 80 -34.02 15.64 33.93
C THR A 80 -34.26 14.13 33.87
N PRO A 81 -33.39 13.35 33.19
CA PRO A 81 -32.19 13.79 32.46
C PRO A 81 -32.52 14.48 31.14
N GLU A 82 -31.71 15.48 30.75
CA GLU A 82 -31.86 16.17 29.46
C GLU A 82 -31.56 15.27 28.26
N PHE A 83 -30.66 14.30 28.41
CA PHE A 83 -30.33 13.35 27.34
C PHE A 83 -30.87 11.96 27.67
N VAL A 84 -31.67 11.43 26.74
CA VAL A 84 -32.27 10.10 26.84
C VAL A 84 -31.84 9.29 25.62
N GLN A 85 -31.23 8.12 25.84
CA GLN A 85 -30.94 7.19 24.75
C GLN A 85 -32.19 6.38 24.39
N ASN A 86 -32.34 6.01 23.12
CA ASN A 86 -33.45 5.15 22.70
C ASN A 86 -33.42 3.78 23.42
N SER A 87 -34.56 3.35 23.95
CA SER A 87 -34.73 2.06 24.63
C SER A 87 -34.93 0.89 23.66
N GLY A 88 -35.37 1.19 22.44
CA GLY A 88 -35.56 0.19 21.39
C GLY A 88 -35.37 0.77 20.00
N ASP A 89 -35.37 -0.11 19.01
CA ASP A 89 -35.30 0.25 17.59
C ASP A 89 -35.90 -0.88 16.74
N ASN A 90 -36.11 -0.62 15.45
CA ASN A 90 -36.59 -1.64 14.50
C ASN A 90 -35.48 -2.18 13.58
N ILE A 91 -34.21 -1.91 13.86
CA ILE A 91 -33.10 -2.26 12.98
C ILE A 91 -33.03 -3.77 12.81
N ASP A 92 -33.02 -4.51 13.93
CA ASP A 92 -32.93 -5.98 13.90
C ASP A 92 -34.10 -6.63 13.15
N ASN A 93 -35.32 -6.13 13.35
CA ASN A 93 -36.49 -6.63 12.63
C ASN A 93 -36.34 -6.41 11.11
N GLN A 94 -35.87 -5.24 10.69
CA GLN A 94 -35.63 -4.96 9.27
C GLN A 94 -34.48 -5.79 8.68
N LEU A 95 -33.41 -6.03 9.45
CA LEU A 95 -32.29 -6.88 9.04
C LEU A 95 -32.76 -8.33 8.83
N ASN A 96 -33.49 -8.88 9.80
CA ASN A 96 -34.01 -10.24 9.74
C ASN A 96 -35.00 -10.43 8.59
N ALA A 97 -35.90 -9.46 8.37
CA ALA A 97 -36.88 -9.52 7.28
C ALA A 97 -36.24 -9.40 5.89
N SER A 98 -35.17 -8.62 5.76
CA SER A 98 -34.51 -8.39 4.46
C SER A 98 -33.37 -9.37 4.15
N GLY A 99 -32.89 -10.13 5.14
CA GLY A 99 -31.69 -10.97 5.02
C GLY A 99 -30.39 -10.18 4.79
N LYS A 100 -30.40 -8.87 5.08
CA LYS A 100 -29.24 -7.97 4.92
C LYS A 100 -28.53 -7.75 6.24
N ASP A 101 -27.29 -7.32 6.17
CA ASP A 101 -26.44 -6.94 7.31
C ASP A 101 -26.57 -5.47 7.71
N LYS A 102 -27.31 -4.68 6.93
CA LYS A 102 -27.51 -3.24 7.12
C LYS A 102 -28.81 -2.72 6.50
N VAL A 103 -29.38 -1.64 7.05
CA VAL A 103 -30.65 -1.06 6.59
C VAL A 103 -30.53 0.42 6.25
N ARG A 104 -31.41 0.90 5.35
CA ARG A 104 -31.36 2.30 4.90
C ARG A 104 -32.00 3.29 5.88
N ASN A 105 -32.99 2.83 6.63
CA ASN A 105 -33.82 3.63 7.54
C ASN A 105 -33.99 2.86 8.86
N ALA A 106 -34.22 3.57 9.96
CA ALA A 106 -34.44 2.97 11.27
C ALA A 106 -35.49 3.79 12.06
N GLY A 107 -36.36 3.08 12.77
CA GLY A 107 -37.23 3.65 13.80
C GLY A 107 -36.57 3.46 15.16
N PHE A 108 -36.70 4.47 16.02
CA PHE A 108 -36.11 4.49 17.36
C PHE A 108 -37.22 4.75 18.38
N TYR A 109 -37.24 3.94 19.44
CA TYR A 109 -38.27 4.00 20.48
C TYR A 109 -37.66 4.54 21.77
N PHE A 110 -38.41 5.41 22.44
CA PHE A 110 -37.99 6.05 23.68
C PHE A 110 -38.94 5.68 24.81
N PRO A 111 -38.45 5.61 26.06
CA PRO A 111 -39.26 5.18 27.20
C PRO A 111 -40.30 6.21 27.63
N THR A 112 -40.14 7.48 27.25
CA THR A 112 -41.02 8.59 27.64
C THR A 112 -41.92 9.05 26.49
N PRO A 113 -43.18 9.44 26.77
CA PRO A 113 -44.05 10.05 25.76
C PRO A 113 -43.49 11.38 25.24
N LEU A 114 -43.36 11.51 23.93
CA LEU A 114 -42.85 12.71 23.28
C LEU A 114 -43.99 13.64 22.84
N ASN A 115 -43.97 14.89 23.27
CA ASN A 115 -45.06 15.85 23.05
C ASN A 115 -44.60 17.19 22.43
N LYS A 116 -43.30 17.50 22.40
CA LYS A 116 -42.78 18.74 21.82
C LYS A 116 -42.82 18.68 20.29
N ALA A 117 -42.91 19.85 19.64
CA ALA A 117 -42.91 19.92 18.18
C ALA A 117 -41.60 19.39 17.57
N SER A 118 -40.49 19.53 18.31
CA SER A 118 -39.17 19.12 17.87
C SER A 118 -38.28 18.74 19.05
N TYR A 119 -37.41 17.75 18.85
CA TYR A 119 -36.34 17.37 19.78
C TYR A 119 -35.01 17.23 19.04
N PRO A 120 -33.93 17.92 19.46
CA PRO A 120 -32.60 17.63 18.92
C PRO A 120 -32.22 16.16 19.14
N VAL A 121 -31.45 15.62 18.21
CA VAL A 121 -30.98 14.23 18.26
C VAL A 121 -29.50 14.16 17.90
N ARG A 122 -28.75 13.35 18.65
CA ARG A 122 -27.33 13.10 18.44
C ARG A 122 -27.06 11.63 18.18
N TYR A 123 -26.17 11.36 17.23
CA TYR A 123 -25.51 10.08 17.02
C TYR A 123 -24.01 10.27 17.29
N THR A 124 -23.47 9.55 18.25
CA THR A 124 -22.06 9.67 18.69
C THR A 124 -21.26 8.38 18.47
N GLY A 125 -21.72 7.53 17.53
CA GLY A 125 -21.06 6.28 17.17
C GLY A 125 -21.52 5.07 17.98
N TYR A 126 -20.88 3.92 17.77
CA TYR A 126 -21.13 2.65 18.46
C TYR A 126 -19.80 1.95 18.84
N PRO A 127 -19.69 1.33 20.04
CA PRO A 127 -20.60 1.52 21.17
C PRO A 127 -20.56 2.98 21.62
N THR A 128 -21.65 3.45 22.22
CA THR A 128 -21.89 4.87 22.51
C THR A 128 -21.69 5.15 24.01
N PRO A 129 -20.48 5.51 24.49
CA PRO A 129 -20.26 5.73 25.91
C PRO A 129 -20.64 7.15 26.39
N ALA A 130 -20.74 8.13 25.49
CA ALA A 130 -20.97 9.53 25.81
C ALA A 130 -21.87 10.22 24.76
N VAL A 131 -22.69 11.17 25.21
CA VAL A 131 -23.64 11.94 24.38
C VAL A 131 -23.05 13.25 23.84
N ASP A 132 -22.01 13.74 24.51
CA ASP A 132 -21.38 15.05 24.34
C ASP A 132 -19.94 14.96 23.83
N LYS A 133 -19.41 13.74 23.62
CA LYS A 133 -18.04 13.51 23.12
C LYS A 133 -18.03 12.53 21.96
N VAL A 134 -17.17 12.81 20.98
CA VAL A 134 -16.84 11.89 19.88
C VAL A 134 -15.34 11.75 19.76
N THR A 135 -14.85 10.52 19.62
CA THR A 135 -13.43 10.26 19.38
C THR A 135 -13.19 9.77 17.96
N ILE A 136 -12.49 10.58 17.18
CA ILE A 136 -11.97 10.19 15.87
C ILE A 136 -10.66 9.44 16.10
N LYS A 137 -10.65 8.15 15.79
CA LYS A 137 -9.52 7.28 16.15
C LYS A 137 -8.33 7.47 15.22
N ALA A 138 -7.14 7.52 15.80
CA ALA A 138 -5.87 7.49 15.07
C ALA A 138 -5.55 6.10 14.47
N ALA A 139 -6.14 5.03 15.00
CA ALA A 139 -6.02 3.68 14.48
C ALA A 139 -7.40 3.18 14.05
N GLN A 140 -7.56 2.91 12.75
CA GLN A 140 -8.79 2.46 12.12
C GLN A 140 -8.52 1.14 11.40
N ASN A 141 -9.53 0.28 11.29
CA ASN A 141 -9.36 -1.07 10.72
C ASN A 141 -10.51 -1.41 9.79
N GLN A 142 -10.22 -1.63 8.51
CA GLN A 142 -11.22 -2.03 7.54
C GLN A 142 -10.99 -3.47 7.06
N ALA A 143 -11.96 -4.35 7.31
CA ALA A 143 -11.84 -5.77 7.01
C ALA A 143 -11.98 -6.09 5.51
N LYS A 144 -12.88 -5.41 4.79
CA LYS A 144 -13.22 -5.71 3.40
C LYS A 144 -13.18 -4.45 2.53
N PRO A 145 -12.81 -4.54 1.24
CA PRO A 145 -12.86 -3.40 0.33
C PRO A 145 -14.24 -2.78 0.27
N ASN A 146 -14.29 -1.45 0.26
CA ASN A 146 -15.53 -0.68 0.17
C ASN A 146 -16.57 -0.97 1.28
N LYS A 147 -16.19 -1.59 2.39
CA LYS A 147 -17.07 -1.87 3.54
C LYS A 147 -16.59 -1.11 4.77
N GLY A 148 -17.09 0.10 4.97
CA GLY A 148 -16.77 0.97 6.10
C GLY A 148 -17.46 0.58 7.41
N GLU A 149 -17.55 -0.70 7.76
CA GLU A 149 -18.24 -1.17 8.97
C GLU A 149 -17.65 -0.60 10.28
N HIS A 150 -16.37 -0.24 10.24
CA HIS A 150 -15.62 0.32 11.35
C HIS A 150 -15.91 1.81 11.61
N ILE A 151 -16.52 2.55 10.68
CA ILE A 151 -16.64 4.01 10.85
C ILE A 151 -17.47 4.38 12.09
N LYS A 152 -18.46 3.56 12.44
CA LYS A 152 -19.26 3.72 13.66
C LYS A 152 -18.44 3.68 14.94
N THR A 153 -17.33 2.93 14.96
CA THR A 153 -16.42 2.87 16.10
C THR A 153 -15.29 3.90 16.01
N ASP A 154 -15.11 4.56 14.86
CA ASP A 154 -13.90 5.31 14.54
C ASP A 154 -14.12 6.83 14.51
N GLY A 155 -15.32 7.27 14.88
CA GLY A 155 -15.67 8.68 15.04
C GLY A 155 -16.78 9.17 14.12
N ASP A 156 -17.51 8.26 13.44
CA ASP A 156 -18.75 8.65 12.76
C ASP A 156 -19.74 9.22 13.78
N CYS A 157 -20.31 10.37 13.43
CA CYS A 157 -21.21 11.11 14.29
C CYS A 157 -22.13 11.99 13.46
N GLY A 158 -23.28 12.34 14.02
CA GLY A 158 -24.25 13.19 13.36
C GLY A 158 -25.22 13.83 14.31
N VAL A 159 -25.82 14.94 13.89
CA VAL A 159 -26.80 15.71 14.65
C VAL A 159 -28.01 16.01 13.80
N GLY A 160 -29.17 16.15 14.41
CA GLY A 160 -30.42 16.38 13.71
C GLY A 160 -31.54 16.78 14.65
N SER A 161 -32.77 16.67 14.17
CA SER A 161 -33.94 16.91 15.00
C SER A 161 -35.08 15.96 14.64
N PHE A 162 -35.67 15.29 15.64
CA PHE A 162 -36.98 14.67 15.52
C PHE A 162 -38.03 15.78 15.41
N THR A 163 -38.77 15.82 14.31
CA THR A 163 -39.84 16.78 14.04
C THR A 163 -41.17 16.07 13.98
N ARG A 164 -42.16 16.57 14.72
CA ARG A 164 -43.49 15.99 14.79
C ARG A 164 -44.33 16.37 13.57
N GLY A 165 -44.85 15.37 12.87
CA GLY A 165 -45.79 15.53 11.76
C GLY A 165 -47.22 15.77 12.23
N ALA A 166 -48.11 16.13 11.29
CA ALA A 166 -49.54 16.33 11.56
C ALA A 166 -50.27 15.05 11.99
N ASP A 167 -49.75 13.88 11.58
CA ASP A 167 -50.20 12.56 12.00
C ASP A 167 -49.74 12.18 13.41
N GLY A 168 -48.92 13.03 14.03
CA GLY A 168 -48.37 12.83 15.37
C GLY A 168 -47.11 11.95 15.43
N ASN A 169 -46.67 11.39 14.30
CA ASN A 169 -45.42 10.65 14.19
C ASN A 169 -44.24 11.62 14.08
N TYR A 170 -43.05 11.17 14.47
CA TYR A 170 -41.85 11.98 14.30
C TYR A 170 -40.97 11.43 13.20
N SER A 171 -40.34 12.33 12.47
CA SER A 171 -39.26 12.03 11.52
C SER A 171 -38.03 12.85 11.85
N PHE A 172 -36.84 12.32 11.60
CA PHE A 172 -35.59 13.03 11.84
C PHE A 172 -34.63 12.78 10.70
N TYR A 173 -33.70 13.72 10.49
CA TYR A 173 -32.56 13.61 9.61
C TYR A 173 -31.27 13.91 10.41
N LEU A 174 -30.26 13.05 10.46
CA LEU A 174 -28.92 13.44 10.97
C LEU A 174 -28.03 13.92 9.82
N LYS A 175 -27.45 15.09 10.03
CA LYS A 175 -26.30 15.59 9.28
C LYS A 175 -25.05 15.00 9.91
N HIS A 176 -24.21 14.35 9.11
CA HIS A 176 -22.92 13.84 9.59
C HIS A 176 -21.97 15.00 9.93
N CYS A 177 -21.26 14.88 11.05
CA CYS A 177 -20.39 15.93 11.56
C CYS A 177 -18.90 15.65 11.28
N ALA A 178 -18.49 14.39 11.16
CA ALA A 178 -17.13 14.02 10.75
C ALA A 178 -16.90 14.24 9.24
N SER A 179 -15.65 14.21 8.80
CA SER A 179 -15.29 14.15 7.37
C SER A 179 -14.79 12.76 7.02
N TYR A 180 -14.84 12.40 5.73
CA TYR A 180 -14.45 11.07 5.25
C TYR A 180 -13.47 11.17 4.08
N LEU A 181 -12.55 10.21 4.01
CA LEU A 181 -11.67 9.99 2.86
C LEU A 181 -11.95 8.62 2.28
N THR A 182 -12.04 8.53 0.95
CA THR A 182 -12.12 7.24 0.23
C THR A 182 -10.89 7.10 -0.65
N PHE A 183 -10.05 6.11 -0.36
CA PHE A 183 -8.83 5.82 -1.12
C PHE A 183 -9.08 4.71 -2.13
N THR A 184 -8.78 4.96 -3.40
CA THR A 184 -8.87 3.99 -4.50
C THR A 184 -7.58 4.06 -5.35
N PRO A 185 -6.41 3.78 -4.75
CA PRO A 185 -5.15 3.82 -5.48
C PRO A 185 -5.13 2.72 -6.54
N PHE A 186 -4.43 2.93 -7.64
CA PHE A 186 -4.25 1.90 -8.66
C PHE A 186 -2.81 1.94 -9.16
N PHE A 187 -2.42 0.96 -9.97
CA PHE A 187 -1.12 1.01 -10.64
C PHE A 187 -1.26 0.64 -12.11
N SER A 188 -1.12 1.63 -12.99
CA SER A 188 -1.45 1.48 -14.41
C SER A 188 -0.61 0.44 -15.16
N LYS A 189 0.56 0.07 -14.63
CA LYS A 189 1.40 -1.01 -15.19
C LYS A 189 1.01 -2.42 -14.70
N GLY A 190 0.10 -2.49 -13.73
CA GLY A 190 -0.40 -3.73 -13.14
C GLY A 190 0.54 -4.34 -12.11
N PHE A 191 -0.03 -4.83 -11.01
CA PHE A 191 0.65 -5.71 -10.06
C PHE A 191 0.16 -7.15 -10.21
N ALA A 192 1.00 -8.09 -9.77
CA ALA A 192 0.60 -9.45 -9.54
C ALA A 192 -0.44 -9.51 -8.40
N PRO A 193 -1.38 -10.48 -8.41
CA PRO A 193 -2.39 -10.62 -7.36
C PRO A 193 -1.84 -10.80 -5.94
N SER A 194 -0.56 -11.17 -5.79
CA SER A 194 0.12 -11.31 -4.50
C SER A 194 0.50 -9.98 -3.86
N VAL A 195 0.49 -8.87 -4.61
CA VAL A 195 0.78 -7.54 -4.10
C VAL A 195 -0.46 -6.96 -3.42
N ARG A 196 -0.31 -6.62 -2.13
CA ARG A 196 -1.38 -6.14 -1.26
C ARG A 196 -1.11 -4.71 -0.80
N LEU A 197 -2.15 -3.89 -0.79
CA LEU A 197 -2.20 -2.64 -0.03
C LEU A 197 -2.59 -2.99 1.41
N THR A 198 -1.65 -2.88 2.34
CA THR A 198 -1.82 -3.36 3.72
C THR A 198 -2.23 -2.24 4.68
N GLN A 199 -1.82 -1.01 4.39
CA GLN A 199 -2.04 0.14 5.25
C GLN A 199 -2.10 1.44 4.44
N ILE A 200 -2.92 2.38 4.89
CA ILE A 200 -2.92 3.77 4.43
C ILE A 200 -2.72 4.66 5.66
N LYS A 201 -1.72 5.53 5.64
CA LYS A 201 -1.48 6.51 6.70
C LYS A 201 -1.65 7.91 6.17
N VAL A 202 -2.47 8.70 6.84
CA VAL A 202 -2.63 10.14 6.59
C VAL A 202 -1.89 10.91 7.68
N SER A 203 -1.19 11.97 7.30
CA SER A 203 -0.44 12.85 8.20
C SER A 203 -0.69 14.33 7.84
N ALA A 204 -0.74 15.21 8.83
CA ALA A 204 -0.83 16.67 8.66
C ALA A 204 -0.13 17.41 9.84
N ASP A 205 0.00 18.74 9.75
CA ASP A 205 0.54 19.54 10.86
C ASP A 205 -0.45 19.67 12.02
N GLN A 206 -1.75 19.75 11.73
CA GLN A 206 -2.83 19.87 12.71
C GLN A 206 -3.28 18.48 13.20
N ALA A 207 -3.89 18.43 14.39
CA ALA A 207 -4.54 17.20 14.88
C ALA A 207 -5.66 16.80 13.91
N ILE A 208 -5.57 15.63 13.29
CA ILE A 208 -6.58 15.07 12.35
C ILE A 208 -7.49 14.04 13.03
N ALA A 209 -7.10 13.58 14.22
CA ALA A 209 -7.80 12.66 15.09
C ALA A 209 -7.83 13.21 16.52
N GLY A 210 -8.58 12.56 17.41
CA GLY A 210 -8.71 12.94 18.81
C GLY A 210 -10.16 12.99 19.28
N THR A 211 -10.36 13.42 20.52
CA THR A 211 -11.69 13.58 21.13
C THR A 211 -12.14 15.02 21.00
N TYR A 212 -13.37 15.20 20.54
CA TYR A 212 -14.04 16.48 20.33
C TYR A 212 -15.33 16.50 21.13
N ASP A 213 -15.71 17.70 21.56
CA ASP A 213 -17.06 18.00 21.99
C ASP A 213 -18.02 17.93 20.80
N ILE A 214 -19.26 17.48 21.05
CA ILE A 214 -20.34 17.51 20.09
C ILE A 214 -21.56 18.17 20.72
N GLU A 215 -22.11 19.14 20.02
CA GLU A 215 -23.32 19.87 20.38
C GLU A 215 -24.44 19.59 19.39
N ASP A 216 -25.64 20.13 19.63
CA ASP A 216 -26.78 19.96 18.70
C ASP A 216 -26.52 20.58 17.32
N SER A 217 -25.56 21.51 17.24
CA SER A 217 -25.11 22.14 15.99
C SER A 217 -24.07 21.31 15.23
N GLY A 218 -23.44 20.33 15.88
CA GLY A 218 -22.42 19.48 15.30
C GLY A 218 -21.17 19.35 16.17
N LEU A 219 -20.09 18.88 15.55
CA LEU A 219 -18.81 18.68 16.21
C LEU A 219 -18.14 20.04 16.46
N ASP A 220 -17.77 20.33 17.70
CA ASP A 220 -17.11 21.58 18.06
C ASP A 220 -15.62 21.51 17.65
N LEU A 221 -15.26 22.26 16.61
CA LEU A 221 -13.89 22.28 16.11
C LEU A 221 -12.95 23.12 16.99
N ASP A 222 -13.47 23.97 17.86
CA ASP A 222 -12.67 24.73 18.83
C ASP A 222 -12.22 23.84 19.99
N SER A 223 -12.95 22.76 20.26
CA SER A 223 -12.54 21.69 21.19
C SER A 223 -11.39 20.80 20.67
N ARG A 224 -10.86 21.09 19.46
CA ARG A 224 -9.79 20.28 18.85
C ARG A 224 -8.60 20.17 19.81
N PRO A 225 -8.09 18.94 20.07
CA PRO A 225 -6.91 18.78 20.90
C PRO A 225 -5.69 19.42 20.25
N LEU A 226 -4.75 19.85 21.09
CA LEU A 226 -3.43 20.30 20.64
C LEU A 226 -2.77 19.21 19.77
N ALA A 227 -2.06 19.66 18.73
CA ALA A 227 -1.45 18.77 17.75
C ALA A 227 -0.21 18.08 18.32
N GLU A 228 -0.26 16.75 18.40
CA GLU A 228 0.77 15.89 18.95
C GLU A 228 1.11 14.77 17.95
N PRO A 229 2.29 14.11 18.05
CA PRO A 229 2.65 13.01 17.15
C PRO A 229 1.59 11.89 17.04
N SER A 230 0.83 11.65 18.11
CA SER A 230 -0.21 10.60 18.19
C SER A 230 -1.52 10.95 17.47
N ASN A 231 -1.84 12.23 17.27
CA ASN A 231 -3.12 12.68 16.71
C ASN A 231 -2.99 13.45 15.38
N ARG A 232 -1.76 13.76 14.97
CA ARG A 232 -1.41 14.26 13.63
C ARG A 232 -1.39 13.18 12.55
N ASN A 233 -1.69 11.94 12.93
CA ASN A 233 -1.64 10.77 12.07
C ASN A 233 -2.89 9.90 12.25
N ILE A 234 -3.46 9.41 11.15
CA ILE A 234 -4.44 8.32 11.15
C ILE A 234 -3.90 7.19 10.30
N THR A 235 -3.90 6.00 10.86
CA THR A 235 -3.54 4.77 10.18
C THR A 235 -4.79 3.92 9.96
N LEU A 236 -5.10 3.64 8.70
CA LEU A 236 -6.12 2.68 8.29
C LEU A 236 -5.44 1.36 7.90
N THR A 237 -5.65 0.33 8.72
CA THR A 237 -5.19 -1.03 8.46
C THR A 237 -6.22 -1.77 7.59
N LEU A 238 -5.78 -2.41 6.52
CA LEU A 238 -6.66 -3.08 5.56
C LEU A 238 -6.53 -4.60 5.68
N ASN A 239 -7.66 -5.31 5.82
CA ASN A 239 -7.74 -6.77 5.93
C ASN A 239 -6.75 -7.37 6.96
N GLY A 240 -6.69 -6.78 8.17
CA GLY A 240 -5.77 -7.21 9.23
C GLY A 240 -4.32 -6.73 9.07
N GLY A 241 -3.96 -6.17 7.91
CA GLY A 241 -2.63 -5.62 7.65
C GLY A 241 -1.53 -6.67 7.71
N GLY A 242 -0.35 -6.28 8.19
CA GLY A 242 0.81 -7.18 8.19
C GLY A 242 1.14 -7.64 6.77
N ASN A 243 0.95 -8.92 6.51
CA ASN A 243 1.21 -9.55 5.20
C ASN A 243 -0.05 -9.67 4.33
N ASP A 244 -1.20 -9.27 4.86
CA ASP A 244 -2.50 -9.26 4.19
C ASP A 244 -2.93 -7.82 3.88
N GLY A 245 -3.90 -7.70 2.98
CA GLY A 245 -4.39 -6.41 2.54
C GLY A 245 -5.34 -6.53 1.35
N PHE A 246 -5.75 -5.40 0.81
CA PHE A 246 -6.57 -5.36 -0.41
C PHE A 246 -5.70 -5.54 -1.65
N THR A 247 -6.25 -6.13 -2.71
CA THR A 247 -5.60 -6.14 -4.02
C THR A 247 -5.48 -4.72 -4.57
N ILE A 248 -4.56 -4.49 -5.52
CA ILE A 248 -4.41 -3.19 -6.18
C ILE A 248 -4.71 -3.39 -7.66
N PRO A 249 -5.83 -2.84 -8.18
CA PRO A 249 -6.19 -2.97 -9.58
C PRO A 249 -5.31 -2.09 -10.49
N ALA A 250 -5.34 -2.38 -11.79
CA ALA A 250 -4.65 -1.56 -12.80
C ALA A 250 -5.37 -0.25 -13.13
N VAL A 251 -6.66 -0.17 -12.77
CA VAL A 251 -7.53 1.00 -12.89
C VAL A 251 -8.30 1.17 -11.60
N SER A 252 -8.75 2.38 -11.29
CA SER A 252 -9.49 2.66 -10.05
C SER A 252 -10.80 1.85 -9.97
N THR A 253 -10.86 0.88 -9.05
CA THR A 253 -12.02 -0.02 -8.86
C THR A 253 -12.38 -0.10 -7.37
N PRO A 254 -13.32 0.74 -6.88
CA PRO A 254 -13.67 0.82 -5.46
C PRO A 254 -14.01 -0.53 -4.82
N GLU A 255 -14.72 -1.40 -5.53
CA GLU A 255 -15.14 -2.73 -5.06
C GLU A 255 -13.96 -3.65 -4.77
N THR A 256 -12.79 -3.36 -5.35
CA THR A 256 -11.57 -4.16 -5.20
C THR A 256 -10.72 -3.67 -4.04
N ASN A 257 -10.63 -2.36 -3.82
CA ASN A 257 -9.62 -1.82 -2.91
C ASN A 257 -9.96 -0.50 -2.19
N ALA A 258 -11.22 -0.07 -2.20
CA ALA A 258 -11.59 1.16 -1.51
C ALA A 258 -11.32 1.04 0.01
N GLY A 259 -10.46 1.90 0.54
CA GLY A 259 -10.32 2.15 1.97
C GLY A 259 -11.07 3.42 2.36
N ILE A 260 -11.86 3.38 3.42
CA ILE A 260 -12.66 4.50 3.94
C ILE A 260 -12.07 4.89 5.29
N MET A 261 -11.83 6.18 5.50
CA MET A 261 -11.25 6.71 6.73
C MET A 261 -12.10 7.85 7.27
N VAL A 262 -12.37 7.82 8.57
CA VAL A 262 -13.00 8.93 9.30
C VAL A 262 -11.91 9.91 9.73
N VAL A 263 -12.11 11.21 9.50
CA VAL A 263 -11.15 12.27 9.80
C VAL A 263 -11.88 13.48 10.35
N ALA A 264 -11.23 14.24 11.23
CA ALA A 264 -11.79 15.51 11.69
C ALA A 264 -11.96 16.46 10.49
N PRO A 265 -13.09 17.20 10.38
CA PRO A 265 -13.18 18.33 9.46
C PRO A 265 -12.12 19.38 9.78
N GLY A 266 -11.73 20.21 8.82
CA GLY A 266 -10.77 21.30 9.05
C GLY A 266 -9.91 21.63 7.82
N GLU A 267 -8.99 22.55 8.02
CA GLU A 267 -7.96 22.93 7.05
C GLU A 267 -6.61 22.39 7.50
N TYR A 268 -5.94 21.68 6.60
CA TYR A 268 -4.74 20.92 6.91
C TYR A 268 -3.56 21.32 6.02
N THR A 269 -2.39 21.47 6.64
CA THR A 269 -1.11 21.72 5.96
C THR A 269 -0.19 20.52 6.08
N ASN A 270 0.79 20.44 5.17
CA ASN A 270 1.69 19.29 5.01
C ASN A 270 0.95 17.94 4.89
N PHE A 271 -0.27 17.97 4.33
CA PHE A 271 -1.13 16.80 4.20
C PHE A 271 -0.48 15.76 3.29
N THR A 272 -0.19 14.59 3.85
CA THR A 272 0.56 13.51 3.20
C THR A 272 -0.19 12.19 3.36
N ILE A 273 -0.14 11.36 2.32
CA ILE A 273 -0.73 10.02 2.32
C ILE A 273 0.39 9.03 2.00
N GLU A 274 0.60 8.05 2.88
CA GLU A 274 1.52 6.94 2.71
C GLU A 274 0.73 5.64 2.49
N TYR A 275 1.02 4.96 1.38
CA TYR A 275 0.45 3.66 1.03
C TYR A 275 1.51 2.58 1.28
N THR A 276 1.24 1.64 2.18
CA THR A 276 2.14 0.52 2.47
C THR A 276 1.76 -0.68 1.62
N LEU A 277 2.71 -1.16 0.82
CA LEU A 277 2.56 -2.31 -0.05
C LEU A 277 3.35 -3.51 0.47
N TYR A 278 2.83 -4.70 0.24
CA TYR A 278 3.52 -5.95 0.52
C TYR A 278 3.25 -7.00 -0.56
N ASP A 279 4.30 -7.60 -1.10
CA ASP A 279 4.17 -8.73 -2.02
C ASP A 279 4.30 -10.04 -1.25
N GLN A 280 3.21 -10.80 -1.23
CA GLN A 280 3.13 -12.06 -0.52
C GLN A 280 4.04 -13.15 -1.09
N GLU A 281 4.52 -13.02 -2.34
CA GLU A 281 5.40 -14.00 -2.95
C GLU A 281 6.87 -13.65 -2.76
N THR A 282 7.28 -12.42 -3.07
CA THR A 282 8.67 -11.98 -2.92
C THR A 282 9.02 -11.58 -1.49
N LYS A 283 8.02 -11.40 -0.61
CA LYS A 283 8.14 -10.95 0.79
C LYS A 283 8.70 -9.53 0.92
N VAL A 284 8.61 -8.73 -0.13
CA VAL A 284 9.09 -7.35 -0.14
C VAL A 284 8.00 -6.40 0.34
N ARG A 285 8.38 -5.47 1.21
CA ARG A 285 7.55 -4.38 1.73
C ARG A 285 8.14 -3.04 1.29
N GLY A 286 7.27 -2.10 0.94
CA GLY A 286 7.66 -0.72 0.68
C GLY A 286 6.49 0.25 0.83
N THR A 287 6.80 1.53 0.73
CA THR A 287 5.80 2.59 0.83
C THR A 287 5.83 3.52 -0.39
N VAL A 288 4.66 4.05 -0.74
CA VAL A 288 4.48 5.10 -1.76
C VAL A 288 3.88 6.30 -1.07
N ILE A 289 4.48 7.48 -1.24
CA ILE A 289 4.08 8.70 -0.54
C ILE A 289 3.54 9.71 -1.54
N THR A 290 2.30 10.17 -1.32
CA THR A 290 1.67 11.27 -2.04
C THR A 290 1.60 12.50 -1.13
N LYS A 291 2.18 13.62 -1.57
CA LYS A 291 2.11 14.90 -0.85
C LYS A 291 1.04 15.77 -1.49
N LEU A 292 0.01 16.12 -0.73
CA LEU A 292 -1.06 17.02 -1.18
C LEU A 292 -0.85 18.46 -0.72
N GLY A 293 -0.01 18.67 0.31
CA GLY A 293 0.28 20.00 0.84
C GLY A 293 -0.89 20.55 1.63
N HIS A 294 -1.75 21.33 0.99
CA HIS A 294 -2.92 21.95 1.61
C HIS A 294 -4.22 21.20 1.25
N VAL A 295 -5.01 20.83 2.26
CA VAL A 295 -6.28 20.11 2.08
C VAL A 295 -7.34 20.65 3.02
N ILE A 296 -8.51 21.00 2.45
CA ILE A 296 -9.72 21.34 3.20
C ILE A 296 -10.66 20.13 3.23
N LEU A 297 -11.08 19.75 4.43
CA LEU A 297 -12.03 18.67 4.69
C LEU A 297 -13.27 19.26 5.37
N LYS A 298 -14.45 19.01 4.80
CA LYS A 298 -15.70 19.59 5.27
C LYS A 298 -16.53 18.54 6.01
N GLU A 299 -17.21 18.98 7.07
CA GLU A 299 -18.18 18.16 7.80
C GLU A 299 -19.19 17.47 6.87
N GLY A 300 -19.47 16.20 7.14
CA GLY A 300 -20.38 15.35 6.38
C GLY A 300 -19.96 15.07 4.93
N ARG A 301 -18.76 15.47 4.50
CA ARG A 301 -18.28 15.28 3.13
C ARG A 301 -17.26 14.16 3.02
N ASN A 302 -17.34 13.46 1.90
CA ASN A 302 -16.33 12.50 1.48
C ASN A 302 -15.42 13.12 0.42
N LYS A 303 -14.10 12.91 0.54
CA LYS A 303 -13.13 13.22 -0.51
C LYS A 303 -12.52 11.92 -1.04
N ARG A 304 -12.77 11.62 -2.32
CA ARG A 304 -12.14 10.48 -3.01
C ARG A 304 -10.73 10.84 -3.47
N LEU A 305 -9.80 9.93 -3.22
CA LEU A 305 -8.39 10.02 -3.58
C LEU A 305 -8.02 8.78 -4.38
N SER A 306 -7.64 8.96 -5.65
CA SER A 306 -7.38 7.86 -6.58
C SER A 306 -6.10 8.07 -7.38
N PRO A 307 -4.93 8.04 -6.73
CA PRO A 307 -3.66 8.18 -7.43
C PRO A 307 -3.30 6.90 -8.21
N ASP A 308 -2.66 7.08 -9.38
CA ASP A 308 -1.79 6.06 -9.95
C ASP A 308 -0.50 6.05 -9.10
N LEU A 309 -0.21 4.92 -8.46
CA LEU A 309 0.90 4.81 -7.51
C LEU A 309 2.24 4.97 -8.24
N ASP A 310 3.05 5.93 -7.80
CA ASP A 310 4.39 6.16 -8.35
C ASP A 310 5.39 5.10 -7.84
N VAL A 311 5.34 3.92 -8.47
CA VAL A 311 6.28 2.83 -8.25
C VAL A 311 7.14 2.65 -9.49
N ARG A 312 8.46 2.66 -9.32
CA ARG A 312 9.40 2.47 -10.43
C ARG A 312 9.17 1.12 -11.10
N TYR A 313 8.78 1.15 -12.37
CA TYR A 313 8.49 -0.02 -13.17
C TYR A 313 9.65 -0.39 -14.09
N TYR A 314 9.98 -1.68 -14.14
CA TYR A 314 10.88 -2.29 -15.11
C TYR A 314 10.10 -3.27 -15.98
N ALA A 315 10.26 -3.15 -17.29
CA ALA A 315 9.64 -4.05 -18.25
C ALA A 315 10.24 -5.45 -18.11
N SER A 316 9.40 -6.48 -18.14
CA SER A 316 9.81 -7.87 -17.90
C SER A 316 10.49 -8.51 -19.12
N ASP A 317 10.32 -7.94 -20.31
CA ASP A 317 10.83 -8.43 -21.60
C ASP A 317 12.23 -7.92 -21.93
N GLN A 318 13.03 -7.57 -20.91
CA GLN A 318 14.33 -6.93 -21.06
C GLN A 318 15.51 -7.80 -20.65
N TYR A 319 15.33 -9.07 -20.32
CA TYR A 319 16.48 -9.98 -20.10
C TYR A 319 16.98 -10.50 -21.45
N TYR A 320 18.30 -10.42 -21.70
CA TYR A 320 18.91 -10.89 -22.93
C TYR A 320 20.19 -11.67 -22.66
N MET A 321 20.45 -12.68 -23.50
CA MET A 321 21.78 -13.23 -23.65
C MET A 321 22.73 -12.15 -24.22
N TRP A 322 24.04 -12.30 -24.04
CA TRP A 322 25.01 -11.28 -24.45
C TRP A 322 24.90 -10.94 -25.94
N ASP A 323 24.66 -9.67 -26.24
CA ASP A 323 24.52 -9.16 -27.61
C ASP A 323 23.53 -10.01 -28.46
N ALA A 324 22.42 -10.46 -27.88
CA ALA A 324 21.35 -11.11 -28.63
C ALA A 324 20.70 -10.14 -29.65
N GLN A 325 19.89 -10.67 -30.56
CA GLN A 325 19.17 -9.85 -31.52
C GLN A 325 18.14 -8.94 -30.83
N PRO A 326 17.96 -7.67 -31.28
CA PRO A 326 16.94 -6.79 -30.71
C PRO A 326 15.54 -7.40 -30.77
N GLY A 327 14.80 -7.35 -29.65
CA GLY A 327 13.47 -7.95 -29.54
C GLY A 327 13.47 -9.48 -29.38
N GLU A 328 14.64 -10.13 -29.34
CA GLU A 328 14.81 -11.56 -29.03
C GLU A 328 15.20 -11.76 -27.55
N HIS A 329 14.34 -11.28 -26.64
CA HIS A 329 14.59 -11.41 -25.21
C HIS A 329 14.56 -12.88 -24.76
N TYR A 330 15.24 -13.16 -23.64
CA TYR A 330 15.53 -14.48 -23.09
C TYR A 330 14.30 -15.39 -22.96
N TRP A 331 13.15 -14.78 -22.69
CA TRP A 331 11.86 -15.45 -22.48
C TRP A 331 10.86 -15.22 -23.62
N LYS A 332 11.29 -14.74 -24.79
CA LYS A 332 10.38 -14.52 -25.92
C LYS A 332 9.73 -15.84 -26.33
N GLY A 333 8.41 -15.82 -26.53
CA GLY A 333 7.59 -17.00 -26.83
C GLY A 333 7.19 -17.83 -25.61
N ALA A 334 7.67 -17.51 -24.40
CA ALA A 334 7.24 -18.16 -23.16
C ALA A 334 5.99 -17.47 -22.59
N SER A 335 5.11 -18.24 -21.94
CA SER A 335 3.91 -17.70 -21.28
C SER A 335 4.22 -16.94 -19.99
N LYS A 336 5.22 -17.40 -19.22
CA LYS A 336 5.70 -16.75 -17.99
C LYS A 336 7.18 -17.04 -17.78
N GLN A 337 7.91 -16.06 -17.26
CA GLN A 337 9.30 -16.23 -16.82
C GLN A 337 9.38 -16.44 -15.30
N PRO A 338 10.40 -17.15 -14.78
CA PRO A 338 10.60 -17.33 -13.34
C PRO A 338 10.91 -16.00 -12.65
N TYR A 339 10.23 -15.67 -11.56
CA TYR A 339 10.33 -14.37 -10.89
C TYR A 339 10.85 -14.49 -9.43
N LEU A 340 11.03 -15.72 -8.93
CA LEU A 340 11.65 -15.98 -7.62
C LEU A 340 13.02 -16.62 -7.79
N ASN A 341 13.95 -16.26 -6.91
CA ASN A 341 15.28 -16.84 -6.88
C ASN A 341 15.22 -18.38 -6.80
N GLY A 342 16.03 -19.04 -7.63
CA GLY A 342 16.11 -20.50 -7.73
C GLY A 342 14.99 -21.16 -8.54
N LYS A 343 13.96 -20.43 -8.98
CA LYS A 343 12.92 -21.00 -9.86
C LYS A 343 13.41 -21.11 -11.30
N TYR A 344 12.94 -22.15 -11.97
CA TYR A 344 13.38 -22.58 -13.30
C TYR A 344 12.25 -22.49 -14.31
N GLY A 345 12.59 -22.13 -15.56
CA GLY A 345 11.73 -22.26 -16.73
C GLY A 345 12.54 -22.85 -17.89
N ASP A 346 11.91 -23.71 -18.70
CA ASP A 346 12.62 -24.45 -19.76
C ASP A 346 12.64 -23.73 -21.12
N SER A 347 11.81 -22.71 -21.29
CA SER A 347 11.55 -22.02 -22.57
C SER A 347 12.59 -20.98 -22.98
N TYR A 348 13.87 -21.18 -22.63
CA TYR A 348 14.98 -20.33 -23.05
C TYR A 348 15.74 -20.97 -24.23
N ALA A 349 16.58 -20.18 -24.91
CA ALA A 349 17.39 -20.69 -26.01
C ALA A 349 18.47 -21.67 -25.51
N LYS A 350 18.64 -22.80 -26.20
CA LYS A 350 19.62 -23.86 -25.84
C LYS A 350 20.66 -24.14 -26.92
N VAL A 351 20.42 -23.62 -28.14
CA VAL A 351 21.27 -23.89 -29.32
C VAL A 351 21.42 -22.63 -30.17
N GLY A 352 22.49 -22.58 -30.96
CA GLY A 352 22.85 -21.42 -31.77
C GLY A 352 21.91 -21.06 -32.92
N ALA A 353 20.99 -21.97 -33.29
CA ALA A 353 19.96 -21.71 -34.29
C ALA A 353 18.80 -20.85 -33.76
N ASP A 354 18.67 -20.71 -32.44
CA ASP A 354 17.63 -19.90 -31.82
C ASP A 354 17.95 -18.39 -31.96
N PRO A 355 17.03 -17.54 -32.45
CA PRO A 355 17.28 -16.10 -32.62
C PRO A 355 17.68 -15.36 -31.34
N ARG A 356 17.29 -15.87 -30.16
CA ARG A 356 17.64 -15.32 -28.84
C ARG A 356 19.07 -15.64 -28.41
N TRP A 357 19.77 -16.49 -29.16
CA TRP A 357 21.13 -16.90 -28.86
C TRP A 357 22.10 -15.71 -28.93
N TYR A 358 23.08 -15.73 -28.03
CA TYR A 358 24.10 -14.69 -27.94
C TYR A 358 24.93 -14.56 -29.23
N ASN A 359 25.58 -13.41 -29.42
CA ASN A 359 26.53 -13.23 -30.52
C ASN A 359 27.83 -14.02 -30.27
N THR A 360 28.24 -14.83 -31.24
CA THR A 360 29.39 -15.73 -31.14
C THR A 360 30.74 -15.08 -31.50
N VAL A 361 30.75 -13.78 -31.83
CA VAL A 361 31.98 -13.04 -32.16
C VAL A 361 33.07 -13.22 -31.09
N ALA A 362 34.25 -13.66 -31.50
CA ALA A 362 35.39 -13.85 -30.61
C ALA A 362 36.08 -12.51 -30.31
N HIS A 363 36.74 -12.40 -29.15
CA HIS A 363 37.63 -11.28 -28.84
C HIS A 363 38.82 -11.26 -29.81
N PRO A 364 39.29 -10.10 -30.33
CA PRO A 364 38.91 -8.73 -29.98
C PRO A 364 37.78 -8.14 -30.86
N GLY A 365 36.92 -8.98 -31.44
CA GLY A 365 35.73 -8.52 -32.14
C GLY A 365 34.77 -7.74 -31.23
N LYS A 366 33.77 -7.11 -31.82
CA LYS A 366 32.88 -6.17 -31.11
C LYS A 366 31.44 -6.65 -31.16
N ALA A 367 30.65 -6.29 -30.14
CA ALA A 367 29.20 -6.39 -30.20
C ALA A 367 28.67 -5.68 -31.47
N SER A 368 27.67 -6.27 -32.10
CA SER A 368 27.10 -5.79 -33.36
C SER A 368 25.57 -5.82 -33.37
N ARG A 369 24.94 -6.13 -32.23
CA ARG A 369 23.48 -6.23 -32.05
C ARG A 369 23.08 -5.35 -30.85
N LEU A 370 22.35 -5.89 -29.88
CA LEU A 370 21.80 -5.13 -28.75
C LEU A 370 22.87 -4.47 -27.86
N ALA A 371 24.03 -5.10 -27.68
CA ALA A 371 25.06 -4.61 -26.77
C ALA A 371 26.00 -3.58 -27.41
N THR A 372 25.80 -3.19 -28.68
CA THR A 372 26.67 -2.22 -29.40
C THR A 372 26.81 -0.90 -28.65
N ASN A 373 25.74 -0.44 -27.99
CA ASN A 373 25.71 0.81 -27.24
C ASN A 373 25.97 0.65 -25.74
N ASN A 374 26.28 -0.57 -25.27
CA ASN A 374 26.67 -0.77 -23.89
C ASN A 374 28.09 -0.24 -23.66
N LEU A 375 28.37 0.09 -22.41
CA LEU A 375 29.72 0.42 -21.97
C LEU A 375 30.70 -0.71 -22.31
N ASN A 376 31.89 -0.35 -22.75
CA ASN A 376 32.93 -1.35 -23.02
C ASN A 376 33.61 -1.80 -21.70
N ALA A 377 34.47 -2.82 -21.77
CA ALA A 377 35.12 -3.36 -20.57
C ALA A 377 35.94 -2.29 -19.81
N ASN A 378 36.64 -1.40 -20.51
CA ASN A 378 37.39 -0.31 -19.88
C ASN A 378 36.48 0.63 -19.09
N GLU A 379 35.36 1.05 -19.69
CA GLU A 379 34.37 1.93 -19.06
C GLU A 379 33.73 1.30 -17.82
N LEU A 380 33.46 -0.02 -17.82
CA LEU A 380 32.96 -0.71 -16.63
C LEU A 380 33.96 -0.64 -15.46
N MET A 381 35.26 -0.75 -15.74
CA MET A 381 36.30 -0.60 -14.71
C MET A 381 36.34 0.83 -14.16
N TRP A 382 36.14 1.85 -15.01
CA TRP A 382 36.02 3.24 -14.54
C TRP A 382 34.84 3.42 -13.58
N LEU A 383 33.68 2.82 -13.89
CA LEU A 383 32.53 2.82 -12.98
C LEU A 383 32.84 2.15 -11.64
N ALA A 384 33.52 1.01 -11.65
CA ALA A 384 33.82 0.29 -10.41
C ALA A 384 34.79 1.07 -9.50
N TYR A 385 35.82 1.70 -10.08
CA TYR A 385 36.81 2.49 -9.33
C TYR A 385 36.26 3.84 -8.84
N TYR A 386 35.58 4.56 -9.73
CA TYR A 386 35.26 5.98 -9.51
C TYR A 386 33.77 6.30 -9.53
N GLY A 387 32.91 5.28 -9.59
CA GLY A 387 31.46 5.42 -9.58
C GLY A 387 30.89 5.95 -8.26
N VAL A 388 31.66 5.98 -7.17
CA VAL A 388 31.23 6.42 -5.83
C VAL A 388 29.86 5.83 -5.48
N PRO A 389 29.79 4.52 -5.21
CA PRO A 389 28.52 3.81 -5.12
C PRO A 389 27.69 4.22 -3.90
N HIS A 390 26.41 4.49 -4.16
CA HIS A 390 25.40 4.83 -3.15
C HIS A 390 24.26 3.80 -3.18
N TRP A 391 24.13 3.02 -2.12
CA TRP A 391 23.06 2.04 -2.00
C TRP A 391 21.72 2.72 -1.72
N ASP A 392 20.67 2.28 -2.41
CA ASP A 392 19.31 2.75 -2.25
C ASP A 392 18.39 1.54 -2.09
N SER A 393 17.75 1.44 -0.93
CA SER A 393 16.83 0.35 -0.57
C SER A 393 15.42 0.54 -1.12
N SER A 394 15.18 1.57 -1.93
CA SER A 394 13.86 1.85 -2.49
C SER A 394 13.28 0.65 -3.25
N MET A 395 11.96 0.51 -3.12
CA MET A 395 11.17 -0.51 -3.80
C MET A 395 10.97 -0.16 -5.29
N TRP A 396 10.86 -1.20 -6.11
CA TRP A 396 10.53 -1.13 -7.53
C TRP A 396 9.78 -2.40 -7.93
N THR A 397 9.25 -2.43 -9.16
CA THR A 397 8.49 -3.59 -9.66
C THR A 397 8.99 -4.05 -11.03
N ILE A 398 8.96 -5.36 -11.22
CA ILE A 398 9.20 -6.05 -12.48
C ILE A 398 8.33 -7.31 -12.48
N MET A 399 7.84 -7.76 -13.64
CA MET A 399 6.97 -8.94 -13.73
C MET A 399 5.69 -8.86 -12.86
N GLY A 400 5.25 -7.64 -12.50
CA GLY A 400 4.12 -7.39 -11.59
C GLY A 400 4.44 -7.58 -10.10
N HIS A 401 5.63 -8.03 -9.74
CA HIS A 401 6.04 -8.31 -8.36
C HIS A 401 6.87 -7.17 -7.77
N LEU A 402 6.91 -7.06 -6.43
CA LEU A 402 7.71 -6.07 -5.72
C LEU A 402 9.11 -6.59 -5.41
N TYR A 403 10.12 -5.76 -5.65
CA TYR A 403 11.50 -5.99 -5.27
C TYR A 403 12.10 -4.71 -4.69
N ALA A 404 13.28 -4.81 -4.09
CA ALA A 404 13.94 -3.66 -3.49
C ALA A 404 15.46 -3.71 -3.66
N GLY A 405 16.06 -2.53 -3.64
CA GLY A 405 17.50 -2.37 -3.68
C GLY A 405 18.04 -2.02 -5.06
N GLY A 406 19.16 -1.31 -5.05
CA GLY A 406 19.91 -0.92 -6.22
C GLY A 406 20.98 0.09 -5.86
N MET A 407 21.79 0.45 -6.84
CA MET A 407 22.95 1.31 -6.64
C MET A 407 22.81 2.55 -7.51
N TRP A 408 23.07 3.72 -6.94
CA TRP A 408 23.39 4.91 -7.69
C TRP A 408 24.90 4.96 -7.93
N LEU A 409 25.30 5.15 -9.18
CA LEU A 409 26.70 5.29 -9.60
C LEU A 409 26.86 6.60 -10.37
N ARG A 410 27.97 7.29 -10.16
CA ARG A 410 28.35 8.45 -10.97
C ARG A 410 28.38 8.04 -12.44
N ASN A 411 27.80 8.88 -13.29
CA ASN A 411 27.93 8.69 -14.71
C ASN A 411 29.39 8.94 -15.14
N LEU A 412 29.74 8.41 -16.31
CA LEU A 412 31.11 8.46 -16.81
C LEU A 412 31.57 9.87 -17.18
N ASP A 413 30.66 10.82 -17.44
CA ASP A 413 31.02 12.22 -17.74
C ASP A 413 31.49 12.97 -16.49
N VAL A 414 30.83 12.73 -15.35
CA VAL A 414 31.28 13.21 -14.04
C VAL A 414 32.59 12.54 -13.66
N ILE A 415 32.75 11.24 -13.94
CA ILE A 415 34.03 10.56 -13.72
C ILE A 415 35.14 11.19 -14.58
N ALA A 416 34.89 11.42 -15.87
CA ALA A 416 35.86 12.04 -16.78
C ALA A 416 36.34 13.40 -16.24
N THR A 417 35.40 14.24 -15.85
CA THR A 417 35.68 15.57 -15.27
C THR A 417 36.49 15.47 -13.98
N THR A 418 36.05 14.64 -13.03
CA THR A 418 36.70 14.53 -11.71
C THR A 418 38.08 13.88 -11.77
N GLN A 419 38.28 12.94 -12.69
CA GLN A 419 39.57 12.26 -12.92
C GLN A 419 40.45 12.98 -13.95
N LYS A 420 40.03 14.17 -14.43
CA LYS A 420 40.78 14.99 -15.40
C LYS A 420 41.18 14.19 -16.66
N THR A 421 40.23 13.42 -17.19
CA THR A 421 40.39 12.59 -18.39
C THR A 421 39.23 12.85 -19.36
N THR A 422 39.21 12.17 -20.50
CA THR A 422 38.12 12.29 -21.49
C THR A 422 37.36 10.98 -21.66
N ARG A 423 36.16 11.05 -22.22
CA ARG A 423 35.36 9.86 -22.54
C ARG A 423 36.06 8.95 -23.56
N GLU A 424 36.75 9.53 -24.52
CA GLU A 424 37.55 8.80 -25.52
C GLU A 424 38.67 8.02 -24.84
N ARG A 425 39.38 8.64 -23.89
CA ARG A 425 40.44 7.96 -23.14
C ARG A 425 39.89 6.83 -22.29
N MET A 426 38.76 7.04 -21.63
CA MET A 426 38.12 6.01 -20.80
C MET A 426 37.63 4.81 -21.61
N LYS A 427 37.20 5.03 -22.86
CA LYS A 427 36.89 3.95 -23.80
C LYS A 427 38.15 3.19 -24.22
N ALA A 428 39.26 3.89 -24.45
CA ALA A 428 40.50 3.31 -24.94
C ALA A 428 41.31 2.58 -23.85
N VAL A 429 41.21 2.97 -22.58
CA VAL A 429 41.98 2.35 -21.49
C VAL A 429 41.23 2.37 -20.18
N SER A 430 41.41 1.32 -19.37
CA SER A 430 40.93 1.26 -17.99
C SER A 430 41.77 2.14 -17.03
N PRO A 431 41.29 2.39 -15.80
CA PRO A 431 42.07 3.06 -14.75
C PRO A 431 43.43 2.41 -14.44
N LYS A 432 43.59 1.12 -14.74
CA LYS A 432 44.84 0.36 -14.55
C LYS A 432 45.85 0.56 -15.68
N GLY A 433 45.53 1.35 -16.70
CA GLY A 433 46.38 1.51 -17.88
C GLY A 433 46.31 0.32 -18.87
N ILE A 434 45.37 -0.61 -18.67
CA ILE A 434 45.16 -1.79 -19.53
C ILE A 434 43.98 -1.52 -20.46
N ASP A 435 44.12 -1.80 -21.75
CA ASP A 435 43.01 -1.85 -22.70
C ASP A 435 42.44 -3.27 -22.79
N PHE A 436 41.27 -3.47 -22.20
CA PHE A 436 40.54 -4.74 -22.24
C PHE A 436 39.76 -4.96 -23.55
N THR A 437 39.74 -4.00 -24.45
CA THR A 437 39.07 -4.10 -25.76
C THR A 437 40.00 -4.60 -26.87
N ALA A 438 41.32 -4.47 -26.67
CA ALA A 438 42.33 -4.96 -27.60
C ALA A 438 42.79 -6.39 -27.25
N TYR A 439 43.44 -7.04 -28.22
CA TYR A 439 44.11 -8.32 -27.98
C TYR A 439 45.32 -8.11 -27.07
N ALA A 440 45.42 -8.88 -25.99
CA ALA A 440 46.60 -8.92 -25.13
C ALA A 440 47.35 -10.24 -25.35
N GLN A 441 48.67 -10.20 -25.51
CA GLN A 441 49.52 -11.39 -25.64
C GLN A 441 49.59 -12.25 -24.35
N TYR A 442 49.12 -11.72 -23.23
CA TYR A 442 49.14 -12.39 -21.93
C TYR A 442 47.74 -12.38 -21.31
N ASP A 443 47.38 -13.48 -20.64
CA ASP A 443 46.11 -13.66 -19.92
C ASP A 443 45.95 -12.63 -18.79
N ASN A 444 45.40 -11.47 -19.11
CA ASN A 444 45.11 -10.37 -18.19
C ASN A 444 43.81 -10.58 -17.39
N PHE A 445 43.35 -11.82 -17.23
CA PHE A 445 42.04 -12.15 -16.66
C PHE A 445 41.86 -11.64 -15.24
N GLY A 446 42.85 -11.90 -14.37
CA GLY A 446 42.83 -11.41 -12.99
C GLY A 446 42.89 -9.88 -12.91
N ALA A 447 43.38 -9.21 -13.95
CA ALA A 447 43.45 -7.75 -13.96
C ALA A 447 42.07 -7.10 -14.12
N PHE A 448 41.11 -7.78 -14.75
CA PHE A 448 39.73 -7.29 -14.88
C PHE A 448 38.90 -7.50 -13.60
N VAL A 449 39.25 -8.50 -12.79
CA VAL A 449 38.54 -8.78 -11.54
C VAL A 449 38.88 -7.70 -10.52
N TYR A 450 37.87 -6.95 -10.08
CA TYR A 450 38.02 -5.91 -9.09
C TYR A 450 36.73 -5.74 -8.29
N THR A 451 36.87 -5.49 -6.99
CA THR A 451 35.75 -5.24 -6.09
C THR A 451 35.99 -3.93 -5.35
N ASN A 452 35.00 -3.04 -5.40
CA ASN A 452 34.90 -1.86 -4.57
C ASN A 452 33.85 -2.09 -3.48
N ASN A 453 34.30 -2.12 -2.22
CA ASN A 453 33.44 -2.32 -1.05
C ASN A 453 33.06 -1.00 -0.33
N ASN A 454 33.49 0.15 -0.85
CA ASN A 454 33.23 1.46 -0.24
C ASN A 454 31.84 1.97 -0.65
N ILE A 455 30.80 1.39 -0.08
CA ILE A 455 29.41 1.72 -0.39
C ILE A 455 28.85 2.74 0.59
N ILE A 456 28.28 3.83 0.07
CA ILE A 456 27.59 4.83 0.88
C ILE A 456 26.15 4.33 1.09
N PRO A 457 25.68 4.12 2.35
CA PRO A 457 24.43 3.41 2.63
C PRO A 457 23.18 4.30 2.50
N HIS A 458 23.18 5.24 1.56
CA HIS A 458 22.03 6.07 1.23
C HIS A 458 22.14 6.64 -0.18
N ARG A 459 20.98 6.94 -0.77
CA ARG A 459 20.84 7.67 -2.04
C ARG A 459 21.68 8.96 -2.05
N PRO A 460 22.33 9.33 -3.18
CA PRO A 460 23.06 10.59 -3.28
C PRO A 460 22.08 11.76 -3.27
N ARG A 461 22.52 12.90 -2.72
CA ARG A 461 21.76 14.15 -2.69
C ARG A 461 22.70 15.30 -3.12
N PRO A 462 22.47 15.96 -4.27
CA PRO A 462 21.46 15.65 -5.30
C PRO A 462 21.79 14.35 -6.06
N THR A 463 20.82 13.81 -6.82
CA THR A 463 21.05 12.66 -7.71
C THR A 463 21.61 13.04 -9.09
N ASN A 464 21.75 14.34 -9.35
CA ASN A 464 22.30 14.81 -10.63
C ASN A 464 23.74 14.30 -10.81
N GLY A 465 24.07 13.82 -12.01
CA GLY A 465 25.37 13.19 -12.28
C GLY A 465 25.48 11.72 -11.87
N TYR A 466 24.40 11.09 -11.40
CA TYR A 466 24.32 9.66 -11.10
C TYR A 466 23.25 8.97 -11.95
N PHE A 467 23.44 7.68 -12.23
CA PHE A 467 22.40 6.80 -12.76
C PHE A 467 22.09 5.69 -11.75
N PHE A 468 20.88 5.14 -11.81
CA PHE A 468 20.46 4.06 -10.92
C PHE A 468 20.46 2.71 -11.63
N LEU A 469 21.02 1.69 -10.98
CA LEU A 469 21.03 0.30 -11.40
C LEU A 469 20.25 -0.55 -10.37
N PRO A 470 19.06 -1.09 -10.70
CA PRO A 470 18.31 -1.98 -9.81
C PRO A 470 18.99 -3.34 -9.66
N THR A 471 18.70 -4.04 -8.57
CA THR A 471 19.13 -5.44 -8.38
C THR A 471 18.21 -6.45 -9.10
N THR A 472 18.21 -6.41 -10.44
CA THR A 472 17.36 -7.25 -11.31
C THR A 472 17.80 -8.70 -11.41
N GLY A 473 18.95 -9.09 -10.87
CA GLY A 473 19.48 -10.45 -10.98
C GLY A 473 19.84 -10.84 -12.41
N PHE A 474 19.92 -12.15 -12.65
CA PHE A 474 20.14 -12.71 -13.99
C PHE A 474 19.57 -14.13 -14.09
N TYR A 475 19.38 -14.61 -15.32
CA TYR A 475 19.05 -16.00 -15.60
C TYR A 475 20.30 -16.77 -16.02
N ASN A 476 20.46 -17.98 -15.49
CA ASN A 476 21.44 -18.96 -15.97
C ASN A 476 20.71 -20.28 -16.24
N ASN A 477 20.83 -20.78 -17.47
CA ASN A 477 20.16 -22.00 -17.90
C ASN A 477 18.69 -22.04 -17.46
N GLY A 478 17.93 -20.97 -17.75
CA GLY A 478 16.51 -20.88 -17.39
C GLY A 478 16.18 -20.66 -15.91
N ARG A 479 17.16 -20.58 -15.01
CA ARG A 479 16.95 -20.35 -13.57
C ARG A 479 17.26 -18.92 -13.16
N LEU A 480 16.36 -18.27 -12.41
CA LEU A 480 16.56 -16.90 -11.90
C LEU A 480 17.48 -16.90 -10.67
N TYR A 481 18.45 -16.00 -10.67
CA TYR A 481 19.38 -15.80 -9.56
C TYR A 481 19.51 -14.33 -9.18
N HIS A 482 19.72 -14.13 -7.89
CA HIS A 482 20.10 -12.86 -7.27
C HIS A 482 19.16 -11.66 -7.49
N ILE A 483 17.90 -11.85 -7.91
CA ILE A 483 16.94 -10.73 -7.92
C ILE A 483 16.80 -10.17 -6.50
N SER A 484 16.68 -8.84 -6.38
CA SER A 484 16.74 -8.07 -5.14
C SER A 484 18.10 -8.06 -4.41
N SER A 485 19.14 -8.74 -4.93
CA SER A 485 20.46 -8.80 -4.28
C SER A 485 21.62 -8.36 -5.17
N ARG A 486 21.56 -8.61 -6.48
CA ARG A 486 22.54 -8.14 -7.45
C ARG A 486 21.91 -7.56 -8.70
N GLY A 487 22.52 -6.54 -9.29
CA GLY A 487 22.15 -5.97 -10.58
C GLY A 487 23.34 -6.05 -11.52
N TYR A 488 23.13 -6.42 -12.78
CA TYR A 488 24.22 -6.72 -13.73
C TYR A 488 24.15 -5.83 -14.96
N ILE A 489 25.31 -5.51 -15.54
CA ILE A 489 25.42 -4.89 -16.86
C ILE A 489 26.38 -5.70 -17.72
N TRP A 490 25.94 -6.05 -18.94
CA TRP A 490 26.81 -6.59 -19.97
C TRP A 490 27.70 -5.51 -20.56
N SER A 491 28.99 -5.81 -20.73
CA SER A 491 29.87 -5.02 -21.57
C SER A 491 29.55 -5.21 -23.07
N SER A 492 29.85 -4.22 -23.90
CA SER A 492 29.93 -4.38 -25.36
C SER A 492 31.15 -5.18 -25.83
N THR A 493 32.06 -5.51 -24.91
CA THR A 493 33.32 -6.23 -25.18
C THR A 493 33.19 -7.73 -24.87
N PRO A 494 33.38 -8.63 -25.85
CA PRO A 494 33.53 -10.05 -25.58
C PRO A 494 34.79 -10.30 -24.73
N ARG A 495 34.78 -11.34 -23.89
CA ARG A 495 36.00 -11.75 -23.18
C ARG A 495 36.87 -12.62 -24.09
N ALA A 496 38.20 -12.46 -24.02
CA ALA A 496 39.16 -13.39 -24.61
C ALA A 496 38.95 -14.82 -24.06
N GLN A 497 38.92 -15.80 -24.96
CA GLN A 497 38.80 -17.20 -24.59
C GLN A 497 40.12 -17.69 -23.97
N SER A 498 40.06 -18.24 -22.76
CA SER A 498 41.15 -19.05 -22.20
C SER A 498 41.01 -20.51 -22.67
N SER A 499 41.70 -21.46 -22.03
CA SER A 499 41.43 -22.90 -22.17
C SER A 499 39.98 -23.33 -21.86
N SER A 500 39.16 -22.43 -21.29
CA SER A 500 37.71 -22.56 -21.16
C SER A 500 37.02 -22.64 -22.54
N LYS A 501 36.33 -23.75 -22.82
CA LYS A 501 35.48 -23.91 -24.01
C LYS A 501 34.18 -23.06 -23.96
N VAL A 502 33.97 -22.28 -22.91
CA VAL A 502 32.74 -21.51 -22.67
C VAL A 502 32.92 -20.05 -23.13
N ALA A 503 32.04 -19.59 -24.03
CA ALA A 503 32.03 -18.22 -24.50
C ALA A 503 31.54 -17.25 -23.41
N GLN A 504 32.39 -16.29 -23.04
CA GLN A 504 32.12 -15.33 -21.95
C GLN A 504 32.18 -13.88 -22.44
N GLY A 505 31.44 -13.01 -21.77
CA GLY A 505 31.50 -11.56 -21.93
C GLY A 505 31.99 -10.91 -20.64
N TYR A 506 32.62 -9.74 -20.75
CA TYR A 506 32.87 -8.92 -19.57
C TYR A 506 31.55 -8.38 -19.02
N ASN A 507 31.44 -8.31 -17.69
CA ASN A 507 30.30 -7.70 -17.04
C ASN A 507 30.75 -6.96 -15.78
N PHE A 508 29.82 -6.23 -15.18
CA PHE A 508 29.95 -5.81 -13.81
C PHE A 508 28.62 -6.01 -13.09
N TYR A 509 28.67 -6.14 -11.78
CA TYR A 509 27.48 -6.16 -10.95
C TYR A 509 27.58 -5.24 -9.75
N ILE A 510 26.42 -4.85 -9.25
CA ILE A 510 26.24 -4.14 -7.98
C ILE A 510 25.54 -5.04 -6.99
N SER A 511 25.84 -4.88 -5.71
CA SER A 511 25.09 -5.44 -4.59
C SER A 511 25.05 -4.42 -3.45
N ARG A 512 24.38 -4.74 -2.33
CA ARG A 512 24.35 -3.86 -1.15
C ARG A 512 25.75 -3.50 -0.62
N TYR A 513 26.73 -4.38 -0.81
CA TYR A 513 28.03 -4.26 -0.17
C TYR A 513 29.18 -4.09 -1.16
N GLU A 514 28.93 -4.22 -2.46
CA GLU A 514 30.01 -4.16 -3.44
C GLU A 514 29.58 -3.68 -4.82
N VAL A 515 30.54 -3.11 -5.54
CA VAL A 515 30.54 -3.01 -7.00
C VAL A 515 31.68 -3.88 -7.51
N HIS A 516 31.40 -4.76 -8.45
CA HIS A 516 32.37 -5.77 -8.89
C HIS A 516 32.43 -5.87 -10.41
N THR A 517 33.64 -5.83 -10.98
CA THR A 517 33.90 -6.18 -12.38
C THR A 517 34.32 -7.63 -12.50
N GLY A 518 33.74 -8.34 -13.46
CA GLY A 518 34.01 -9.74 -13.69
C GLY A 518 33.59 -10.21 -15.08
N TYR A 519 33.19 -11.45 -15.17
CA TYR A 519 32.77 -12.07 -16.42
C TYR A 519 31.63 -13.04 -16.17
N GLY A 520 30.87 -13.32 -17.23
CA GLY A 520 29.79 -14.28 -17.20
C GLY A 520 29.65 -14.98 -18.54
N ASP A 521 29.03 -16.15 -18.50
CA ASP A 521 28.72 -16.91 -19.70
C ASP A 521 27.71 -16.16 -20.54
N ARG A 522 27.96 -16.09 -21.85
CA ARG A 522 27.16 -15.25 -22.76
C ARG A 522 25.71 -15.70 -22.89
N TRP A 523 25.42 -16.96 -22.57
CA TRP A 523 24.05 -17.47 -22.51
C TRP A 523 23.30 -17.07 -21.22
N ASN A 524 23.90 -16.30 -20.31
CA ASN A 524 23.19 -15.75 -19.17
C ASN A 524 22.24 -14.63 -19.63
N GLY A 525 20.99 -14.68 -19.18
CA GLY A 525 20.00 -13.63 -19.40
C GLY A 525 20.19 -12.50 -18.40
N ILE A 526 20.84 -11.40 -18.79
CA ILE A 526 21.00 -10.21 -17.96
C ILE A 526 20.02 -9.14 -18.43
N TYR A 527 19.48 -8.38 -17.47
CA TYR A 527 18.58 -7.28 -17.76
C TYR A 527 19.29 -6.19 -18.57
N GLN A 528 18.79 -5.88 -19.75
CA GLN A 528 19.27 -4.80 -20.57
C GLN A 528 18.69 -3.50 -20.04
N HIS A 529 19.53 -2.72 -19.37
CA HIS A 529 19.18 -1.37 -18.95
C HIS A 529 19.23 -0.46 -20.16
N VAL A 530 18.22 0.40 -20.33
CA VAL A 530 18.30 1.51 -21.29
C VAL A 530 19.28 2.53 -20.70
N THR A 531 20.56 2.37 -20.98
CA THR A 531 21.58 3.38 -20.67
C THR A 531 21.48 4.45 -21.74
N ARG A 532 20.75 5.53 -21.46
CA ARG A 532 20.90 6.79 -22.19
C ARG A 532 22.00 7.60 -21.56
#